data_AF-A0A399ZU84-F1
#
_entry.id   AF-A0A399ZU84-F1
#
_cell.length_a   1.000
_cell.length_b   1.000
_cell.length_c   1.000
_cell.angle_alpha   90.00
_cell.angle_beta   90.00
_cell.angle_gamma   90.00
#
_symmetry.space_group_name_H-M   'P 1'
#
loop_
_entity.id
_entity.type
_entity.pdbx_description
1 polymer ?
#
loop_
_entity_poly.entity_id
_entity_poly.type
_entity_poly.pdbx_seq_one_letter_code
_entity_poly.pdbx_strand_id
1 'polypeptide(L)'
;EANEETGAGHINTLGFNSSCFYHYARIDWRQLLKNLNNDHELARRAVEGFLRASLVAVPSGKQNSTAPLNPPSFMLAVVRSDGMGWNLANAFEKPVVAGRNTSLVAESIAALDTYWGKLETVYGGDTLVRVASVNVDGPPLTHLNSNRAVASREAWIDAVLSALPANPTESAL
;
A
#
# COMPACT_ATOMS: atom_id res chain seq x y z
N GLU A 1 13.89 -49.36 35.83
CA GLU A 1 13.40 -49.48 34.45
C GLU A 1 13.41 -48.09 33.84
N ALA A 2 14.16 -47.90 32.75
CA ALA A 2 14.27 -46.63 32.05
C ALA A 2 13.06 -46.50 31.12
N ASN A 3 12.25 -45.47 31.33
CA ASN A 3 11.14 -45.14 30.45
C ASN A 3 11.71 -44.59 29.14
N GLU A 4 11.93 -45.47 28.16
CA GLU A 4 12.30 -45.12 26.79
C GLU A 4 11.10 -44.46 26.08
N GLU A 5 10.84 -43.19 26.39
CA GLU A 5 10.01 -42.28 25.56
C GLU A 5 10.79 -41.93 24.28
N THR A 6 10.99 -42.93 23.43
CA THR A 6 11.60 -42.76 22.10
C THR A 6 10.69 -43.36 21.05
N GLY A 7 9.82 -42.51 20.51
CA GLY A 7 9.02 -42.78 19.32
C GLY A 7 8.52 -41.46 18.73
N ALA A 8 8.80 -41.19 17.46
CA ALA A 8 8.18 -40.07 16.75
C ALA A 8 6.67 -40.37 16.59
N GLY A 9 5.83 -39.82 17.47
CA GLY A 9 4.39 -40.08 17.49
C GLY A 9 3.62 -39.53 16.29
N HIS A 10 4.17 -38.53 15.59
CA HIS A 10 3.54 -37.93 14.40
C HIS A 10 4.55 -37.10 13.59
N ILE A 11 4.56 -37.27 12.26
CA ILE A 11 5.27 -36.41 11.30
C ILE A 11 4.22 -35.64 10.50
N ASN A 12 4.32 -34.31 10.49
CA ASN A 12 3.48 -33.45 9.67
C ASN A 12 4.35 -32.60 8.74
N THR A 13 3.86 -32.33 7.52
CA THR A 13 4.54 -31.48 6.54
C THR A 13 3.77 -30.18 6.38
N LEU A 14 4.44 -29.05 6.55
CA LEU A 14 3.85 -27.73 6.39
C LEU A 14 4.57 -26.94 5.30
N GLY A 15 3.83 -26.53 4.26
CA GLY A 15 4.35 -25.57 3.30
C GLY A 15 4.51 -24.19 3.93
N PHE A 16 5.65 -23.55 3.71
CA PHE A 16 5.96 -22.20 4.14
C PHE A 16 6.55 -21.41 2.95
N ASN A 17 6.14 -20.16 2.80
CA ASN A 17 6.71 -19.24 1.80
C ASN A 17 7.05 -17.88 2.43
N SER A 18 8.00 -17.19 1.82
CA SER A 18 8.25 -15.76 2.05
C SER A 18 8.00 -15.06 0.72
N SER A 19 6.99 -14.19 0.67
CA SER A 19 6.49 -13.58 -0.57
C SER A 19 6.37 -12.07 -0.42
N CYS A 20 6.49 -11.35 -1.54
CA CYS A 20 6.17 -9.92 -1.63
C CYS A 20 4.70 -9.78 -2.07
N PHE A 21 3.88 -9.10 -1.27
CA PHE A 21 2.46 -8.89 -1.57
C PHE A 21 2.20 -7.47 -2.04
N TYR A 22 1.33 -7.34 -3.04
CA TYR A 22 0.78 -6.07 -3.49
C TYR A 22 -0.63 -5.89 -2.93
N HIS A 23 -0.81 -4.90 -2.06
CA HIS A 23 -2.12 -4.53 -1.52
C HIS A 23 -2.66 -3.28 -2.23
N TYR A 24 -3.91 -3.33 -2.67
CA TYR A 24 -4.60 -2.22 -3.31
C TYR A 24 -5.93 -1.96 -2.61
N ALA A 25 -6.22 -0.69 -2.37
CA ALA A 25 -7.51 -0.22 -1.88
C ALA A 25 -7.85 1.12 -2.54
N ARG A 26 -9.16 1.38 -2.69
CA ARG A 26 -9.69 2.62 -3.27
C ARG A 26 -10.84 3.13 -2.41
N ILE A 27 -10.75 4.38 -2.00
CA ILE A 27 -11.80 5.06 -1.24
C ILE A 27 -12.53 6.01 -2.19
N ASP A 28 -13.85 5.89 -2.24
CA ASP A 28 -14.69 6.90 -2.89
C ASP A 28 -15.04 8.00 -1.89
N TRP A 29 -14.44 9.19 -2.05
CA TRP A 29 -14.66 10.29 -1.12
C TRP A 29 -16.12 10.74 -1.07
N ARG A 30 -16.80 10.82 -2.23
CA ARG A 30 -18.19 11.29 -2.30
C ARG A 30 -19.14 10.28 -1.69
N GLN A 31 -18.94 8.99 -1.98
CA GLN A 31 -19.76 7.94 -1.37
C GLN A 31 -19.51 7.82 0.14
N LEU A 32 -18.25 7.98 0.60
CA LEU A 32 -17.93 7.98 2.02
C LEU A 32 -18.65 9.12 2.76
N LEU A 33 -18.59 10.34 2.22
CA LEU A 33 -19.32 11.48 2.76
C LEU A 33 -20.82 11.21 2.82
N LYS A 34 -21.41 10.70 1.74
CA LYS A 34 -22.84 10.34 1.70
C LYS A 34 -23.21 9.33 2.79
N ASN A 35 -22.36 8.34 3.04
CA ASN A 35 -22.57 7.33 4.09
C ASN A 35 -22.43 7.89 5.51
N LEU A 36 -21.73 9.02 5.66
CA LEU A 36 -21.48 9.70 6.94
C LEU A 36 -22.27 11.00 7.06
N ASN A 37 -23.44 11.09 6.41
CA ASN A 37 -24.33 12.26 6.48
C ASN A 37 -23.66 13.59 6.09
N ASN A 38 -22.70 13.56 5.16
CA ASN A 38 -21.86 14.69 4.74
C ASN A 38 -21.01 15.30 5.87
N ASP A 39 -20.69 14.55 6.92
CA ASP A 39 -19.74 14.95 7.94
C ASP A 39 -18.31 14.82 7.39
N HIS A 40 -17.74 15.95 6.94
CA HIS A 40 -16.38 15.98 6.40
C HIS A 40 -15.32 15.69 7.45
N GLU A 41 -15.50 16.13 8.71
CA GLU A 41 -14.50 15.89 9.75
C GLU A 41 -14.44 14.39 10.08
N LEU A 42 -15.60 13.77 10.26
CA LEU A 42 -15.71 12.34 10.49
C LEU A 42 -15.17 11.54 9.29
N ALA A 43 -15.47 11.95 8.06
CA ALA A 43 -14.94 11.31 6.86
C ALA A 43 -13.41 11.41 6.76
N ARG A 44 -12.82 12.57 7.08
CA ARG A 44 -11.35 12.74 7.12
C ARG A 44 -10.72 11.82 8.16
N ARG A 45 -11.29 11.76 9.37
CA ARG A 45 -10.83 10.86 10.45
C ARG A 45 -10.99 9.38 10.06
N ALA A 46 -12.05 9.03 9.34
CA ALA A 46 -12.25 7.68 8.83
C ALA A 46 -11.18 7.30 7.80
N VAL A 47 -10.83 8.20 6.87
CA VAL A 47 -9.73 7.98 5.93
C VAL A 47 -8.40 7.84 6.67
N GLU A 48 -8.09 8.73 7.63
CA GLU A 48 -6.88 8.63 8.43
C GLU A 48 -6.79 7.28 9.16
N GLY A 49 -7.87 6.89 9.86
CA GLY A 49 -7.95 5.62 10.58
C GLY A 49 -7.77 4.43 9.65
N PHE A 50 -8.38 4.47 8.46
CA PHE A 50 -8.19 3.44 7.44
C PHE A 50 -6.74 3.34 6.98
N LEU A 51 -6.10 4.46 6.64
CA LEU A 51 -4.69 4.48 6.21
C LEU A 51 -3.80 3.88 7.29
N ARG A 52 -3.95 4.32 8.55
CA ARG A 52 -3.18 3.78 9.69
C ARG A 52 -3.41 2.28 9.89
N ALA A 53 -4.68 1.86 9.87
CA ALA A 53 -5.03 0.45 10.05
C ALA A 53 -4.49 -0.43 8.92
N SER A 54 -4.55 0.03 7.67
CA SER A 54 -4.08 -0.73 6.50
C SER A 54 -2.59 -1.07 6.55
N LEU A 55 -1.78 -0.22 7.20
CA LEU A 55 -0.33 -0.41 7.34
C LEU A 55 0.05 -1.42 8.43
N VAL A 56 -0.84 -1.65 9.40
CA VAL A 56 -0.59 -2.54 10.55
C VAL A 56 -1.46 -3.79 10.52
N ALA A 57 -2.38 -3.89 9.56
CA ALA A 57 -3.25 -5.04 9.41
C ALA A 57 -2.44 -6.28 8.97
N VAL A 58 -2.25 -7.23 9.90
CA VAL A 58 -1.63 -8.52 9.62
C VAL A 58 -2.68 -9.62 9.74
N PRO A 59 -2.88 -10.49 8.72
CA PRO A 59 -3.78 -11.63 8.83
C PRO A 59 -3.43 -12.53 10.02
N SER A 60 -4.43 -13.01 10.77
CA SER A 60 -4.26 -13.78 12.01
C SER A 60 -3.79 -15.23 11.82
N GLY A 61 -3.67 -15.70 10.57
CA GLY A 61 -3.31 -17.08 10.25
C GLY A 61 -1.88 -17.42 10.70
N LYS A 62 -1.73 -18.46 11.53
CA LYS A 62 -0.45 -19.02 11.99
C LYS A 62 0.53 -18.01 12.62
N GLN A 63 0.05 -16.88 13.11
CA GLN A 63 0.92 -15.85 13.70
C GLN A 63 1.78 -16.37 14.86
N ASN A 64 1.24 -17.23 15.71
CA ASN A 64 1.97 -17.76 16.87
C ASN A 64 3.16 -18.67 16.47
N SER A 65 3.11 -19.30 15.29
CA SER A 65 4.13 -20.25 14.85
C SER A 65 5.11 -19.66 13.82
N THR A 66 4.76 -18.56 13.13
CA THR A 66 5.61 -17.95 12.09
C THR A 66 5.90 -16.47 12.27
N ALA A 67 5.22 -15.78 13.21
CA ALA A 67 5.37 -14.36 13.53
C ALA A 67 5.55 -13.41 12.31
N PRO A 68 4.62 -13.39 11.32
CA PRO A 68 4.78 -12.63 10.09
C PRO A 68 4.40 -11.15 10.25
N LEU A 69 4.98 -10.48 11.26
CA LEU A 69 4.69 -9.09 11.63
C LEU A 69 5.58 -8.11 10.85
N ASN A 70 5.40 -8.05 9.53
CA ASN A 70 6.23 -7.24 8.64
C ASN A 70 5.52 -5.93 8.26
N PRO A 71 6.11 -4.74 8.50
CA PRO A 71 5.59 -3.50 7.95
C PRO A 71 5.80 -3.43 6.42
N PRO A 72 5.01 -2.62 5.68
CA PRO A 72 5.18 -2.47 4.25
C PRO A 72 6.55 -1.85 3.87
N SER A 73 7.24 -2.45 2.89
CA SER A 73 8.48 -1.90 2.32
C SER A 73 8.25 -0.71 1.40
N PHE A 74 7.03 -0.55 0.87
CA PHE A 74 6.65 0.52 -0.04
C PHE A 74 5.20 0.94 0.17
N MET A 75 4.95 2.24 0.17
CA MET A 75 3.60 2.83 0.27
C MET A 75 3.40 3.82 -0.87
N LEU A 76 2.25 3.76 -1.53
CA LEU A 76 1.84 4.72 -2.57
C LEU A 76 0.40 5.14 -2.30
N ALA A 77 0.17 6.44 -2.25
CA ALA A 77 -1.17 7.01 -2.25
C ALA A 77 -1.33 8.00 -3.39
N VAL A 78 -2.52 7.97 -3.98
CA VAL A 78 -2.89 8.83 -5.10
C VAL A 78 -4.27 9.40 -4.81
N VAL A 79 -4.37 10.73 -4.80
CA VAL A 79 -5.64 11.46 -4.73
C VAL A 79 -5.96 11.99 -6.12
N ARG A 80 -7.17 11.69 -6.61
CA ARG A 80 -7.62 12.07 -7.95
C ARG A 80 -8.94 12.80 -7.90
N SER A 81 -9.14 13.74 -8.82
CA SER A 81 -10.37 14.55 -8.91
C SER A 81 -11.48 13.87 -9.73
N ASP A 82 -11.11 12.99 -10.66
CA ASP A 82 -12.01 12.32 -11.62
C ASP A 82 -12.71 11.07 -11.06
N GLY A 83 -12.28 10.57 -9.90
CA GLY A 83 -12.81 9.35 -9.29
C GLY A 83 -12.29 8.05 -9.92
N MET A 84 -11.39 8.11 -10.91
CA MET A 84 -10.75 6.92 -11.46
C MET A 84 -9.78 6.32 -10.44
N GLY A 85 -9.67 4.99 -10.40
CA GLY A 85 -8.72 4.27 -9.56
C GLY A 85 -7.81 3.41 -10.42
N TRP A 86 -6.52 3.71 -10.45
CA TRP A 86 -5.54 2.87 -11.13
C TRP A 86 -5.07 1.76 -10.21
N ASN A 87 -5.53 0.54 -10.49
CA ASN A 87 -4.93 -0.66 -9.92
C ASN A 87 -3.63 -0.98 -10.69
N LEU A 88 -2.53 -1.11 -9.97
CA LEU A 88 -1.20 -1.35 -10.55
C LEU A 88 -0.86 -2.83 -10.61
N ALA A 89 -1.81 -3.74 -10.40
CA ALA A 89 -1.60 -5.19 -10.48
C ALA A 89 -0.96 -5.65 -11.80
N ASN A 90 -1.25 -4.95 -12.91
CA ASN A 90 -0.66 -5.24 -14.22
C ASN A 90 0.85 -4.96 -14.28
N ALA A 91 1.43 -4.23 -13.33
CA ALA A 91 2.88 -4.15 -13.15
C ALA A 91 3.52 -5.53 -12.89
N PHE A 92 2.71 -6.48 -12.40
CA PHE A 92 3.09 -7.82 -11.98
C PHE A 92 2.42 -8.93 -12.82
N GLU A 93 1.76 -8.57 -13.93
CA GLU A 93 1.15 -9.55 -14.84
C GLU A 93 2.20 -10.54 -15.34
N LYS A 94 3.35 -10.01 -15.77
CA LYS A 94 4.58 -10.79 -15.90
C LYS A 94 5.17 -10.98 -14.49
N PRO A 95 5.35 -12.22 -14.01
CA PRO A 95 5.91 -12.46 -12.69
C PRO A 95 7.27 -11.78 -12.50
N VAL A 96 7.41 -11.07 -11.37
CA VAL A 96 8.67 -10.44 -10.99
C VAL A 96 9.63 -11.52 -10.50
N VAL A 97 10.88 -11.46 -10.98
CA VAL A 97 11.92 -12.40 -10.62
C VAL A 97 13.08 -11.64 -10.00
N ALA A 98 13.51 -12.06 -8.82
CA ALA A 98 14.70 -11.52 -8.18
C ALA A 98 15.96 -11.92 -8.97
N GLY A 99 16.77 -10.94 -9.36
CA GLY A 99 18.11 -11.17 -9.89
C GLY A 99 19.13 -11.61 -8.83
N ARG A 100 20.34 -11.94 -9.28
CA ARG A 100 21.42 -12.47 -8.41
C ARG A 100 21.79 -11.55 -7.24
N ASN A 101 21.64 -10.23 -7.41
CA ASN A 101 22.07 -9.20 -6.46
C ASN A 101 20.91 -8.27 -6.03
N THR A 102 19.67 -8.65 -6.27
CA THR A 102 18.48 -7.80 -6.07
C THR A 102 17.41 -8.59 -5.33
N SER A 103 16.65 -7.95 -4.45
CA SER A 103 15.54 -8.62 -3.76
C SER A 103 14.27 -8.62 -4.60
N LEU A 104 13.36 -9.57 -4.31
CA LEU A 104 12.03 -9.59 -4.94
C LEU A 104 11.26 -8.28 -4.68
N VAL A 105 11.44 -7.69 -3.49
CA VAL A 105 10.83 -6.41 -3.12
C VAL A 105 11.36 -5.28 -3.99
N ALA A 106 12.69 -5.18 -4.14
CA ALA A 106 13.33 -4.14 -4.95
C ALA A 106 12.87 -4.20 -6.41
N GLU A 107 12.87 -5.40 -7.00
CA GLU A 107 12.41 -5.61 -8.38
C GLU A 107 10.90 -5.32 -8.54
N SER A 108 10.10 -5.63 -7.51
CA SER A 108 8.65 -5.33 -7.53
C SER A 108 8.38 -3.82 -7.48
N ILE A 109 9.13 -3.08 -6.66
CA ILE A 109 9.04 -1.62 -6.59
C ILE A 109 9.43 -0.99 -7.94
N ALA A 110 10.51 -1.48 -8.57
CA ALA A 110 10.95 -0.99 -9.89
C ALA A 110 9.91 -1.27 -11.00
N ALA A 111 9.31 -2.46 -11.00
CA ALA A 111 8.25 -2.82 -11.94
C ALA A 111 7.02 -1.91 -11.76
N LEU A 112 6.62 -1.65 -10.52
CA LEU A 112 5.51 -0.74 -10.20
C LEU A 112 5.80 0.70 -10.66
N ASP A 113 6.99 1.23 -10.40
CA ASP A 113 7.41 2.57 -10.84
C ASP A 113 7.40 2.71 -12.37
N THR A 114 7.93 1.69 -13.06
CA THR A 114 7.94 1.64 -14.52
C THR A 114 6.51 1.60 -15.08
N TYR A 115 5.62 0.80 -14.49
CA TYR A 115 4.23 0.72 -14.93
C TYR A 115 3.46 2.02 -14.65
N TRP A 116 3.70 2.64 -13.49
CA TRP A 116 3.17 3.97 -13.18
C TRP A 116 3.56 4.99 -14.25
N GLY A 117 4.83 5.04 -14.63
CA GLY A 117 5.32 5.93 -15.69
C GLY A 117 4.62 5.73 -17.03
N LYS A 118 4.33 4.47 -17.41
CA LYS A 118 3.56 4.16 -18.61
C LYS A 118 2.12 4.68 -18.54
N LEU A 119 1.45 4.47 -17.40
CA LEU A 119 0.08 4.95 -17.21
C LEU A 119 0.02 6.48 -17.28
N GLU A 120 0.93 7.17 -16.58
CA GLU A 120 0.98 8.62 -16.59
C GLU A 120 1.29 9.19 -17.99
N THR A 121 2.14 8.50 -18.77
CA THR A 121 2.46 8.89 -20.16
C THR A 121 1.24 8.76 -21.07
N VAL A 122 0.46 7.68 -20.95
CA VAL A 122 -0.67 7.38 -21.85
C VAL A 122 -1.94 8.13 -21.46
N TYR A 123 -2.25 8.17 -20.16
CA TYR A 123 -3.51 8.68 -19.64
C TYR A 123 -3.39 10.09 -19.05
N GLY A 124 -2.18 10.64 -18.92
CA GLY A 124 -1.95 11.96 -18.36
C GLY A 124 -2.00 12.01 -16.83
N GLY A 125 -1.61 13.17 -16.30
CA GLY A 125 -1.59 13.47 -14.87
C GLY A 125 -2.47 14.66 -14.45
N ASP A 126 -3.30 15.16 -15.36
CA ASP A 126 -4.16 16.34 -15.18
C ASP A 126 -5.17 16.20 -14.02
N THR A 127 -5.61 14.97 -13.73
CA THR A 127 -6.53 14.68 -12.62
C THR A 127 -5.83 14.22 -11.34
N LEU A 128 -4.50 14.12 -11.34
CA LEU A 128 -3.70 13.78 -10.16
C LEU A 128 -3.61 15.01 -9.24
N VAL A 129 -4.36 15.00 -8.15
CA VAL A 129 -4.31 16.07 -7.13
C VAL A 129 -3.08 15.90 -6.24
N ARG A 130 -2.78 14.65 -5.85
CA ARG A 130 -1.62 14.32 -5.03
C ARG A 130 -1.13 12.92 -5.34
N VAL A 131 0.20 12.78 -5.42
CA VAL A 131 0.90 11.49 -5.43
C VAL A 131 1.93 11.53 -4.32
N ALA A 132 1.88 10.57 -3.41
CA ALA A 132 2.82 10.46 -2.30
C ALA A 132 3.32 9.01 -2.18
N SER A 133 4.65 8.85 -2.16
CA SER A 133 5.28 7.54 -2.02
C SER A 133 6.29 7.51 -0.88
N VAL A 134 6.39 6.37 -0.19
CA VAL A 134 7.44 6.07 0.77
C VAL A 134 8.12 4.79 0.33
N ASN A 135 9.44 4.86 0.20
CA ASN A 135 10.28 3.74 -0.19
C ASN A 135 11.30 3.49 0.94
N VAL A 136 11.19 2.35 1.62
CA VAL A 136 12.01 2.07 2.82
C VAL A 136 13.44 1.72 2.43
N ASP A 137 13.60 0.76 1.52
CA ASP A 137 14.90 0.18 1.13
C ASP A 137 14.94 -0.24 -0.35
N GLY A 138 13.94 0.15 -1.15
CA GLY A 138 13.88 -0.15 -2.57
C GLY A 138 14.83 0.72 -3.42
N PRO A 139 14.91 0.44 -4.73
CA PRO A 139 15.77 1.19 -5.64
C PRO A 139 15.29 2.65 -5.78
N PRO A 140 16.16 3.57 -6.25
CA PRO A 140 15.74 4.90 -6.66
C PRO A 140 14.59 4.84 -7.68
N LEU A 141 13.59 5.71 -7.50
CA LEU A 141 12.40 5.76 -8.34
C LEU A 141 12.57 6.81 -9.45
N THR A 142 12.19 6.46 -10.67
CA THR A 142 12.29 7.35 -11.83
C THR A 142 10.99 8.15 -12.03
N HIS A 143 9.83 7.50 -11.93
CA HIS A 143 8.53 8.13 -12.23
C HIS A 143 7.80 8.61 -10.97
N LEU A 144 7.97 7.92 -9.85
CA LEU A 144 7.60 8.33 -8.50
C LEU A 144 8.78 9.05 -7.82
N ASN A 145 9.29 10.07 -8.50
CA ASN A 145 10.53 10.77 -8.15
C ASN A 145 10.47 11.56 -6.83
N SER A 146 11.57 12.25 -6.50
CA SER A 146 11.75 13.00 -5.24
C SER A 146 10.65 14.03 -4.92
N ASN A 147 9.95 14.58 -5.92
CA ASN A 147 8.86 15.53 -5.67
C ASN A 147 7.59 14.84 -5.12
N ARG A 148 7.50 13.52 -5.27
CA ARG A 148 6.41 12.66 -4.79
C ARG A 148 6.83 11.81 -3.61
N ALA A 149 8.12 11.61 -3.42
CA ALA A 149 8.67 10.90 -2.26
C ALA A 149 8.48 11.72 -0.98
N VAL A 150 8.01 11.08 0.08
CA VAL A 150 7.91 11.65 1.43
C VAL A 150 8.70 10.80 2.42
N ALA A 151 9.20 11.44 3.48
CA ALA A 151 10.20 10.83 4.36
C ALA A 151 9.64 9.85 5.40
N SER A 152 8.32 9.83 5.65
CA SER A 152 7.74 9.05 6.72
C SER A 152 6.29 8.66 6.47
N ARG A 153 5.81 7.67 7.25
CA ARG A 153 4.39 7.29 7.33
C ARG A 153 3.49 8.48 7.63
N GLU A 154 3.91 9.33 8.56
CA GLU A 154 3.12 10.48 8.98
C GLU A 154 3.04 11.53 7.87
N ALA A 155 4.15 11.83 7.20
CA ALA A 155 4.16 12.71 6.03
C ALA A 155 3.33 12.14 4.86
N TRP A 156 3.25 10.81 4.73
CA TRP A 156 2.42 10.14 3.74
C TRP A 156 0.93 10.27 4.04
N ILE A 157 0.52 10.10 5.30
CA ILE A 157 -0.86 10.33 5.74
C ILE A 157 -1.24 11.79 5.54
N ASP A 158 -0.41 12.73 6.00
CA ASP A 158 -0.66 14.16 5.90
C ASP A 158 -0.77 14.62 4.43
N ALA A 159 0.07 14.06 3.55
CA ALA A 159 -0.01 14.29 2.12
C ALA A 159 -1.37 13.88 1.53
N VAL A 160 -1.94 12.75 1.97
CA VAL A 160 -3.27 12.32 1.51
C VAL A 160 -4.35 13.22 2.08
N LEU A 161 -4.33 13.45 3.39
CA LEU A 161 -5.38 14.22 4.08
C LEU A 161 -5.44 15.67 3.58
N SER A 162 -4.30 16.32 3.37
CA SER A 162 -4.24 17.70 2.84
C SER A 162 -4.80 17.82 1.42
N ALA A 163 -4.84 16.73 0.65
CA ALA A 163 -5.37 16.70 -0.71
C ALA A 163 -6.87 16.36 -0.79
N LEU A 164 -7.51 15.96 0.33
CA LEU A 164 -8.95 15.68 0.34
C LEU A 164 -9.76 16.99 0.28
N PRO A 165 -10.87 17.04 -0.47
CA PRO A 165 -11.70 18.25 -0.57
C PRO A 165 -12.19 18.76 0.79
N ALA A 166 -12.05 20.06 1.01
CA ALA A 166 -12.59 20.77 2.17
C ALA A 166 -14.13 20.86 2.13
N ASN A 167 -14.72 21.38 3.21
CA ASN A 167 -16.15 21.67 3.26
C ASN A 167 -16.54 22.64 2.12
N PRO A 168 -17.67 22.42 1.42
CA PRO A 168 -18.14 23.32 0.36
C PRO A 168 -18.35 24.78 0.81
N THR A 169 -18.47 25.02 2.12
CA THR A 169 -18.75 26.34 2.72
C THR A 169 -17.59 27.32 2.70
N GLU A 170 -16.37 26.92 2.29
CA GLU A 170 -15.18 27.80 2.34
C GLU A 170 -14.81 28.42 0.98
N SER A 171 -15.52 28.08 -0.10
CA SER A 171 -15.24 28.58 -1.47
C SER A 171 -16.27 29.61 -1.98
N ALA A 172 -17.13 30.15 -1.11
CA ALA A 172 -18.20 31.08 -1.49
C ALA A 172 -18.23 32.37 -0.65
N LEU A 173 -17.06 32.89 -0.28
CA LEU A 173 -16.87 34.26 0.22
C LEU A 173 -15.72 34.94 -0.52
#